data_AF-A0A7Y5L2Q2-F1
#
_entry.id   AF-A0A7Y5L2Q2-F1
#
_cell.length_a   1.000
_cell.length_b   1.000
_cell.length_c   1.000
_cell.angle_alpha   90.00
_cell.angle_beta   90.00
_cell.angle_gamma   90.00
#
_symmetry.space_group_name_H-M   'P 1'
#
loop_
_entity.id
_entity.type
_entity.pdbx_description
1 polymer ?
#
loop_
_entity_poly.entity_id
_entity_poly.type
_entity_poly.pdbx_seq_one_letter_code
_entity_poly.pdbx_strand_id
1 'polypeptide(L)'
;MIGSKINLVPTGISLVDGAWGGFYRGGTYLLIGPRKSGRTTLALQYAMEGIKNKEICLYFTSMRPKDLMIIAASIEFDLQTHLNNNELVIVKVTPPMDVYDSGNPDSHLLEYLNDIVSVVEQYQPHRLIFDELTYFVGFENMNLLQQAFLRTIESIEEKNTTSLYVLGEPATPFAQNIVDNVAQYATAIIYLQKNQNQGPNQQGGRATITPNIGHTEGQFTADYSIEPYTGVKFDFESKNRFRRSAETPAGGSGFPGEAPGASSFQAAAEPGNFPGASLSSKYKPLSDVDAVPQPMSVSNQYTLDEFKLILNNQIALYKSTGQQFTLISLKLDTSADAKVITINQLQNAVRLSTDKKDKICVEKNTILVLMSKGDEKSLNVLVAKMKTNLPNQDPQYLKLAMSYIFAYTIIANDRIENADSLLKEIID
;
A
#
# COMPACT_ATOMS: atom_id res chain seq x y z
N MET A 1 -27.23 6.96 -21.47
CA MET A 1 -28.63 7.20 -21.02
C MET A 1 -28.58 7.71 -19.59
N ILE A 2 -28.94 8.97 -19.34
CA ILE A 2 -28.91 9.58 -18.00
C ILE A 2 -30.36 9.59 -17.49
N GLY A 3 -30.70 8.63 -16.63
CA GLY A 3 -32.09 8.43 -16.20
C GLY A 3 -32.29 7.77 -14.84
N SER A 4 -31.25 7.29 -14.15
CA SER A 4 -31.39 6.87 -12.76
C SER A 4 -31.15 8.06 -11.83
N LYS A 5 -32.11 8.35 -10.96
CA LYS A 5 -31.92 9.30 -9.86
C LYS A 5 -30.78 8.78 -8.98
N ILE A 6 -29.73 9.58 -8.75
CA ILE A 6 -28.66 9.23 -7.82
C ILE A 6 -29.30 8.96 -6.46
N ASN A 7 -29.16 7.73 -5.96
CA ASN A 7 -29.77 7.28 -4.73
C ASN A 7 -28.77 6.50 -3.88
N LEU A 8 -28.98 6.54 -2.56
CA LEU A 8 -28.24 5.73 -1.62
C LEU A 8 -28.88 4.34 -1.49
N VAL A 9 -28.06 3.32 -1.25
CA VAL A 9 -28.46 1.93 -1.09
C VAL A 9 -27.90 1.39 0.24
N PRO A 10 -28.70 0.64 1.01
CA PRO A 10 -28.25 0.04 2.27
C PRO A 10 -27.07 -0.89 2.05
N THR A 11 -26.06 -0.80 2.91
CA THR A 11 -24.83 -1.58 2.79
C THR A 11 -24.77 -2.77 3.72
N GLY A 12 -25.52 -2.76 4.82
CA GLY A 12 -25.39 -3.78 5.88
C GLY A 12 -24.13 -3.55 6.73
N ILE A 13 -23.50 -2.38 6.56
CA ILE A 13 -22.36 -1.90 7.32
C ILE A 13 -22.88 -0.72 8.14
N SER A 14 -23.21 -0.95 9.41
CA SER A 14 -23.93 0.04 10.23
C SER A 14 -23.19 1.38 10.36
N LEU A 15 -21.86 1.39 10.34
CA LEU A 15 -21.06 2.62 10.29
C LEU A 15 -21.36 3.44 9.03
N VAL A 16 -21.41 2.80 7.85
CA VAL A 16 -21.71 3.47 6.58
C VAL A 16 -23.18 3.89 6.52
N ASP A 17 -24.09 2.98 6.85
CA ASP A 17 -25.53 3.24 6.79
C ASP A 17 -25.93 4.34 7.79
N GLY A 18 -25.30 4.38 8.97
CA GLY A 18 -25.57 5.38 9.99
C GLY A 18 -24.93 6.75 9.73
N ALA A 19 -23.77 6.81 9.07
CA ALA A 19 -23.04 8.05 8.81
C ALA A 19 -23.40 8.70 7.47
N TRP A 20 -23.59 7.87 6.44
CA TRP A 20 -23.80 8.29 5.06
C TRP A 20 -25.18 7.91 4.50
N GLY A 21 -25.96 7.08 5.20
CA GLY A 21 -27.24 6.59 4.70
C GLY A 21 -27.10 5.45 3.69
N GLY A 22 -25.88 4.93 3.50
CA GLY A 22 -25.55 3.86 2.57
C GLY A 22 -24.52 4.27 1.52
N PHE A 23 -24.43 3.49 0.44
CA PHE A 23 -23.60 3.79 -0.73
C PHE A 23 -24.41 4.42 -1.85
N TYR A 24 -23.83 5.35 -2.60
CA TYR A 24 -24.42 5.77 -3.87
C TYR A 24 -24.50 4.59 -4.85
N ARG A 25 -25.66 4.44 -5.49
CA ARG A 25 -25.86 3.54 -6.63
C ARG A 25 -24.86 3.93 -7.74
N GLY A 26 -24.15 2.94 -8.28
CA GLY A 26 -23.10 3.19 -9.26
C GLY A 26 -21.84 3.83 -8.66
N GLY A 27 -21.68 3.85 -7.34
CA GLY A 27 -20.44 4.31 -6.71
C GLY A 27 -19.42 3.19 -6.56
N THR A 28 -18.16 3.59 -6.47
CA THR A 28 -17.01 2.70 -6.29
C THR A 28 -16.40 2.85 -4.90
N TYR A 29 -16.29 1.76 -4.14
CA TYR A 29 -15.84 1.78 -2.75
C TYR A 29 -14.65 0.85 -2.51
N LEU A 30 -13.71 1.28 -1.66
CA LEU A 30 -12.58 0.46 -1.24
C LEU A 30 -12.74 0.00 0.20
N LEU A 31 -12.48 -1.28 0.46
CA LEU A 31 -12.36 -1.86 1.80
C LEU A 31 -10.93 -2.31 2.05
N ILE A 32 -10.19 -1.54 2.84
CA ILE A 32 -8.76 -1.75 3.09
C ILE A 32 -8.55 -2.21 4.53
N GLY A 33 -7.63 -3.15 4.76
CA GLY A 33 -7.24 -3.53 6.11
C GLY A 33 -6.31 -4.73 6.20
N PRO A 34 -5.73 -5.01 7.38
CA PRO A 34 -4.79 -6.11 7.57
C PRO A 34 -5.47 -7.47 7.42
N ARG A 35 -4.67 -8.52 7.30
CA ARG A 35 -5.16 -9.91 7.34
C ARG A 35 -5.92 -10.15 8.65
N LYS A 36 -7.03 -10.90 8.55
CA LYS A 36 -7.91 -11.23 9.69
C LYS A 36 -8.51 -10.01 10.41
N SER A 37 -8.82 -8.93 9.67
CA SER A 37 -9.60 -7.77 10.15
C SER A 37 -11.10 -7.90 9.87
N GLY A 38 -11.55 -8.96 9.20
CA GLY A 38 -12.98 -9.17 8.87
C GLY A 38 -13.39 -8.65 7.49
N ARG A 39 -12.44 -8.29 6.60
CA ARG A 39 -12.73 -7.79 5.24
C ARG A 39 -13.68 -8.68 4.44
N THR A 40 -13.37 -9.96 4.29
CA THR A 40 -14.23 -10.94 3.59
C THR A 40 -15.59 -11.08 4.26
N THR A 41 -15.64 -11.07 5.60
CA THR A 41 -16.90 -11.12 6.35
C THR A 41 -17.77 -9.89 6.07
N LEU A 42 -17.17 -8.69 6.04
CA LEU A 42 -17.87 -7.45 5.72
C LEU A 42 -18.34 -7.42 4.25
N ALA A 43 -17.53 -7.94 3.33
CA ALA A 43 -17.88 -8.06 1.92
C ALA A 43 -19.06 -9.02 1.69
N LEU A 44 -19.08 -10.14 2.41
CA LEU A 44 -20.23 -11.06 2.43
C LEU A 44 -21.48 -10.43 3.06
N GLN A 45 -21.34 -9.65 4.14
CA GLN A 45 -22.45 -8.86 4.69
C GLN A 45 -23.03 -7.87 3.68
N TYR A 46 -22.17 -7.21 2.91
CA TYR A 46 -22.59 -6.31 1.84
C TYR A 46 -23.37 -7.04 0.72
N ALA A 47 -22.92 -8.23 0.33
CA ALA A 47 -23.66 -9.08 -0.60
C ALA A 47 -25.01 -9.55 -0.02
N MET A 48 -25.01 -10.01 1.24
CA MET A 48 -26.20 -10.43 1.97
C MET A 48 -27.24 -9.31 2.04
N GLU A 49 -26.81 -8.07 2.29
CA GLU A 49 -27.72 -6.91 2.29
C GLU A 49 -28.29 -6.64 0.90
N GLY A 50 -27.52 -6.82 -0.17
CA GLY A 50 -28.03 -6.71 -1.54
C GLY A 50 -29.14 -7.71 -1.83
N ILE A 51 -28.89 -8.97 -1.50
CA ILE A 51 -29.86 -10.04 -1.69
C ILE A 51 -31.15 -9.79 -0.90
N LYS A 52 -31.06 -9.31 0.36
CA LYS A 52 -32.23 -8.88 1.15
C LYS A 52 -33.04 -7.79 0.45
N ASN A 53 -32.38 -6.92 -0.30
CA ASN A 53 -32.99 -5.86 -1.10
C ASN A 53 -33.34 -6.29 -2.53
N LYS A 54 -33.35 -7.61 -2.83
CA LYS A 54 -33.65 -8.20 -4.14
C LYS A 54 -32.68 -7.79 -5.24
N GLU A 55 -31.43 -7.58 -4.88
CA GLU A 55 -30.36 -7.18 -5.78
C GLU A 55 -29.49 -8.38 -6.17
N ILE A 56 -29.17 -8.47 -7.47
CA ILE A 56 -28.23 -9.47 -7.98
C ILE A 56 -26.82 -9.05 -7.62
N CYS A 57 -26.08 -9.95 -6.97
CA CYS A 57 -24.70 -9.73 -6.55
C CYS A 57 -23.73 -10.56 -7.41
N LEU A 58 -22.64 -9.95 -7.85
CA LEU A 58 -21.52 -10.63 -8.52
C LEU A 58 -20.28 -10.55 -7.61
N TYR A 59 -19.72 -11.70 -7.26
CA TYR A 59 -18.63 -11.82 -6.29
C TYR A 59 -17.42 -12.51 -6.92
N PHE A 60 -16.37 -11.76 -7.16
CA PHE A 60 -15.09 -12.29 -7.60
C PHE A 60 -14.22 -12.64 -6.41
N THR A 61 -13.61 -13.82 -6.42
CA THR A 61 -12.70 -14.22 -5.36
C THR A 61 -11.62 -15.19 -5.81
N SER A 62 -10.44 -15.11 -5.20
CA SER A 62 -9.40 -16.14 -5.35
C SER A 62 -9.57 -17.32 -4.39
N MET A 63 -10.49 -17.20 -3.43
CA MET A 63 -10.75 -18.21 -2.42
C MET A 63 -11.39 -19.46 -3.02
N ARG A 64 -11.13 -20.63 -2.40
CA ARG A 64 -11.84 -21.86 -2.78
C ARG A 64 -13.32 -21.72 -2.40
N PRO A 65 -14.27 -22.16 -3.26
CA PRO A 65 -15.70 -22.01 -2.98
C PRO A 65 -16.13 -22.51 -1.59
N LYS A 66 -15.58 -23.66 -1.18
CA LYS A 66 -15.87 -24.24 0.15
C LYS A 66 -15.39 -23.36 1.31
N ASP A 67 -14.25 -22.69 1.19
CA ASP A 67 -13.75 -21.82 2.25
C ASP A 67 -14.63 -20.57 2.37
N LEU A 68 -15.07 -19.99 1.24
CA LEU A 68 -15.99 -18.86 1.25
C LEU A 68 -17.36 -19.25 1.86
N MET A 69 -17.86 -20.45 1.53
CA MET A 69 -19.07 -21.03 2.14
C MET A 69 -18.94 -21.18 3.65
N ILE A 70 -17.79 -21.62 4.16
CA ILE A 70 -17.54 -21.72 5.61
C ILE A 70 -17.58 -20.34 6.27
N ILE A 71 -16.96 -19.33 5.66
CA ILE A 71 -16.98 -17.96 6.20
C ILE A 71 -18.40 -17.40 6.19
N ALA A 72 -19.17 -17.58 5.12
CA ALA A 72 -20.56 -17.13 5.06
C ALA A 72 -21.45 -17.83 6.08
N ALA A 73 -21.30 -19.14 6.25
CA ALA A 73 -22.02 -19.89 7.29
C ALA A 73 -21.71 -19.36 8.70
N SER A 74 -20.51 -18.84 8.95
CA SER A 74 -20.16 -18.24 10.25
C SER A 74 -20.92 -16.95 10.58
N ILE A 75 -21.64 -16.38 9.61
CA ILE A 75 -22.50 -15.20 9.76
C ILE A 75 -23.96 -15.49 9.34
N GLU A 76 -24.35 -16.76 9.39
CA GLU A 76 -25.70 -17.25 9.02
C GLU A 76 -26.11 -16.90 7.59
N PHE A 77 -25.14 -16.75 6.69
CA PHE A 77 -25.39 -16.48 5.27
C PHE A 77 -25.30 -17.78 4.46
N ASP A 78 -26.46 -18.31 4.06
CA ASP A 78 -26.56 -19.51 3.21
C ASP A 78 -26.28 -19.17 1.74
N LEU A 79 -24.99 -19.15 1.41
CA LEU A 79 -24.50 -18.92 0.05
C LEU A 79 -25.09 -19.91 -0.98
N GLN A 80 -25.31 -21.17 -0.61
CA GLN A 80 -25.71 -22.21 -1.57
C GLN A 80 -27.12 -21.95 -2.11
N THR A 81 -28.05 -21.55 -1.25
CA THR A 81 -29.42 -21.22 -1.65
C THR A 81 -29.43 -20.03 -2.63
N HIS A 82 -28.66 -18.99 -2.34
CA HIS A 82 -28.62 -17.79 -3.20
C HIS A 82 -27.91 -18.02 -4.55
N LEU A 83 -26.92 -18.92 -4.59
CA LEU A 83 -26.32 -19.40 -5.84
C LEU A 83 -27.36 -20.14 -6.70
N ASN A 84 -28.14 -21.04 -6.09
CA ASN A 84 -29.17 -21.80 -6.80
C ASN A 84 -30.31 -20.90 -7.33
N ASN A 85 -30.61 -19.82 -6.61
CA ASN A 85 -31.63 -18.84 -7.00
C ASN A 85 -31.13 -17.79 -8.01
N ASN A 86 -29.86 -17.82 -8.42
CA ASN A 86 -29.20 -16.80 -9.24
C ASN A 86 -29.26 -15.38 -8.65
N GLU A 87 -29.37 -15.26 -7.32
CA GLU A 87 -29.31 -13.98 -6.60
C GLU A 87 -27.85 -13.56 -6.33
N LEU A 88 -26.94 -14.54 -6.34
CA LEU A 88 -25.52 -14.37 -6.22
C LEU A 88 -24.80 -15.19 -7.28
N VAL A 89 -23.81 -14.60 -7.94
CA VAL A 89 -22.88 -15.28 -8.85
C VAL A 89 -21.48 -15.19 -8.26
N ILE A 90 -20.80 -16.32 -8.07
CA ILE A 90 -19.40 -16.36 -7.61
C ILE A 90 -18.50 -16.72 -8.78
N VAL A 91 -17.53 -15.86 -9.06
CA VAL A 91 -16.49 -16.09 -10.07
C VAL A 91 -15.17 -16.33 -9.35
N LYS A 92 -14.64 -17.55 -9.48
CA LYS A 92 -13.31 -17.86 -8.96
C LYS A 92 -12.26 -17.29 -9.91
N VAL A 93 -11.41 -16.42 -9.39
CA VAL A 93 -10.29 -15.81 -10.12
C VAL A 93 -9.01 -16.56 -9.77
N THR A 94 -8.28 -16.98 -10.80
CA THR A 94 -6.89 -17.42 -10.66
C THR A 94 -5.99 -16.18 -10.76
N PRO A 95 -4.97 -16.02 -9.89
CA PRO A 95 -4.00 -14.94 -10.04
C PRO A 95 -3.48 -14.83 -11.48
N PRO A 96 -3.58 -13.66 -12.14
CA PRO A 96 -3.14 -13.50 -13.53
C PRO A 96 -1.65 -13.88 -13.71
N MET A 97 -0.84 -13.65 -12.67
CA MET A 97 0.59 -13.99 -12.65
C MET A 97 0.88 -15.49 -12.60
N ASP A 98 -0.08 -16.32 -12.20
CA ASP A 98 0.08 -17.78 -12.15
C ASP A 98 -0.29 -18.47 -13.49
N VAL A 99 -0.92 -17.71 -14.42
CA VAL A 99 -1.48 -18.24 -15.66
C VAL A 99 -0.57 -17.99 -16.88
N TYR A 100 0.31 -17.00 -16.82
CA TYR A 100 1.10 -16.55 -17.97
C TYR A 100 2.61 -16.54 -17.69
N ASP A 101 3.30 -17.57 -18.19
CA ASP A 101 4.74 -17.84 -17.94
C ASP A 101 5.70 -17.00 -18.81
N SER A 102 5.17 -16.10 -19.65
CA SER A 102 5.98 -15.30 -20.58
C SER A 102 5.21 -14.09 -21.14
N GLY A 103 5.30 -12.93 -20.48
CA GLY A 103 4.72 -11.68 -20.99
C GLY A 103 4.91 -10.47 -20.07
N ASN A 104 4.50 -9.29 -20.54
CA ASN A 104 4.51 -8.06 -19.76
C ASN A 104 3.37 -8.13 -18.71
N PRO A 105 3.66 -8.05 -17.39
CA PRO A 105 2.65 -8.10 -16.33
C PRO A 105 1.49 -7.11 -16.53
N ASP A 106 1.79 -5.90 -16.99
CA ASP A 106 0.77 -4.86 -17.23
C ASP A 106 -0.24 -5.30 -18.29
N SER A 107 0.21 -6.00 -19.34
CA SER A 107 -0.68 -6.45 -20.42
C SER A 107 -1.66 -7.50 -19.94
N HIS A 108 -1.21 -8.45 -19.11
CA HIS A 108 -2.07 -9.48 -18.53
C HIS A 108 -3.06 -8.89 -17.53
N LEU A 109 -2.64 -7.90 -16.74
CA LEU A 109 -3.54 -7.23 -15.81
C LEU A 109 -4.59 -6.37 -16.53
N LEU A 110 -4.23 -5.77 -17.68
CA LEU A 110 -5.20 -5.10 -18.55
C LEU A 110 -6.25 -6.06 -19.11
N GLU A 111 -5.82 -7.21 -19.62
CA GLU A 111 -6.73 -8.27 -20.11
C GLU A 111 -7.68 -8.71 -19.00
N TYR A 112 -7.15 -8.98 -17.80
CA TYR A 112 -7.95 -9.32 -16.64
C TYR A 112 -9.01 -8.26 -16.28
N LEU A 113 -8.67 -6.98 -16.35
CA LEU A 113 -9.64 -5.90 -16.12
C LEU A 113 -10.71 -5.82 -17.21
N ASN A 114 -10.36 -6.10 -18.47
CA ASN A 114 -11.34 -6.18 -19.56
C ASN A 114 -12.28 -7.39 -19.42
N ASP A 115 -11.75 -8.53 -18.96
CA ASP A 115 -12.54 -9.73 -18.68
C ASP A 115 -13.56 -9.47 -17.57
N ILE A 116 -13.15 -8.74 -16.52
CA ILE A 116 -14.06 -8.27 -15.47
C ILE A 116 -15.23 -7.49 -16.06
N VAL A 117 -14.96 -6.51 -16.92
CA VAL A 117 -16.01 -5.70 -17.55
C VAL A 117 -16.94 -6.60 -18.36
N SER A 118 -16.39 -7.55 -19.13
CA SER A 118 -17.19 -8.48 -19.94
C SER A 118 -18.14 -9.33 -19.10
N VAL A 119 -17.68 -9.81 -17.94
CA VAL A 119 -18.52 -10.57 -17.00
C VAL A 119 -19.60 -9.68 -16.37
N VAL A 120 -19.25 -8.46 -15.97
CA VAL A 120 -20.23 -7.48 -15.47
C VAL A 120 -21.30 -7.18 -16.54
N GLU A 121 -20.89 -7.07 -17.81
CA GLU A 121 -21.82 -6.88 -18.92
C GLU A 121 -22.76 -8.07 -19.12
N GLN A 122 -22.26 -9.29 -18.96
CA GLN A 122 -23.07 -10.50 -19.09
C GLN A 122 -24.12 -10.61 -17.98
N TYR A 123 -23.74 -10.34 -16.73
CA TYR A 123 -24.61 -10.58 -15.57
C TYR A 123 -25.43 -9.36 -15.13
N GLN A 124 -25.06 -8.14 -15.55
CA GLN A 124 -25.71 -6.88 -15.17
C GLN A 124 -26.03 -6.81 -13.65
N PRO A 125 -25.04 -7.03 -12.76
CA PRO A 125 -25.29 -7.08 -11.33
C PRO A 125 -25.65 -5.69 -10.79
N HIS A 126 -26.37 -5.66 -9.68
CA HIS A 126 -26.61 -4.42 -8.93
C HIS A 126 -25.43 -4.12 -8.00
N ARG A 127 -24.80 -5.17 -7.45
CA ARG A 127 -23.62 -5.10 -6.58
C ARG A 127 -22.50 -5.95 -7.14
N LEU A 128 -21.31 -5.37 -7.15
CA LEU A 128 -20.08 -6.04 -7.55
C LEU A 128 -19.10 -6.06 -6.38
N ILE A 129 -18.57 -7.23 -6.04
CA ILE A 129 -17.59 -7.41 -4.98
C ILE A 129 -16.34 -8.06 -5.56
N PHE A 130 -15.17 -7.51 -5.26
CA PHE A 130 -13.88 -8.13 -5.54
C PHE A 130 -13.14 -8.44 -4.23
N ASP A 131 -13.02 -9.72 -3.89
CA ASP A 131 -12.39 -10.18 -2.65
C ASP A 131 -11.29 -11.24 -2.89
N GLU A 132 -10.02 -10.87 -3.02
CA GLU A 132 -9.44 -9.52 -2.93
C GLU A 132 -8.80 -9.10 -4.26
N LEU A 133 -8.83 -7.80 -4.57
CA LEU A 133 -8.25 -7.25 -5.80
C LEU A 133 -6.78 -6.86 -5.63
N THR A 134 -5.98 -7.74 -5.03
CA THR A 134 -4.56 -7.49 -4.72
C THR A 134 -3.67 -7.56 -5.98
N TYR A 135 -4.18 -8.00 -7.12
CA TYR A 135 -3.41 -8.15 -8.35
C TYR A 135 -2.92 -6.82 -8.95
N PHE A 136 -3.47 -5.67 -8.53
CA PHE A 136 -2.94 -4.38 -8.95
C PHE A 136 -1.49 -4.15 -8.52
N VAL A 137 -1.00 -4.84 -7.47
CA VAL A 137 0.40 -4.79 -7.04
C VAL A 137 1.36 -5.33 -8.12
N GLY A 138 0.85 -6.06 -9.11
CA GLY A 138 1.63 -6.53 -10.25
C GLY A 138 1.86 -5.50 -11.36
N PHE A 139 1.17 -4.35 -11.35
CA PHE A 139 1.41 -3.32 -12.37
C PHE A 139 2.79 -2.68 -12.18
N GLU A 140 3.59 -2.66 -13.23
CA GLU A 140 4.87 -1.96 -13.28
C GLU A 140 4.68 -0.49 -13.69
N ASN A 141 3.74 -0.21 -14.60
CA ASN A 141 3.44 1.15 -15.07
C ASN A 141 2.24 1.77 -14.35
N MET A 142 2.53 2.71 -13.45
CA MET A 142 1.52 3.43 -12.67
C MET A 142 0.52 4.24 -13.51
N ASN A 143 0.95 4.85 -14.61
CA ASN A 143 0.04 5.61 -15.47
C ASN A 143 -0.95 4.68 -16.18
N LEU A 144 -0.47 3.49 -16.58
CA LEU A 144 -1.30 2.48 -17.21
C LEU A 144 -2.31 1.89 -16.21
N LEU A 145 -1.87 1.61 -14.98
CA LEU A 145 -2.76 1.21 -13.88
C LEU A 145 -3.88 2.24 -13.67
N GLN A 146 -3.54 3.53 -13.54
CA GLN A 146 -4.53 4.59 -13.33
C GLN A 146 -5.56 4.62 -14.47
N GLN A 147 -5.11 4.62 -15.72
CA GLN A 147 -5.98 4.64 -16.89
C GLN A 147 -6.87 3.39 -16.97
N ALA A 148 -6.29 2.22 -16.73
CA ALA A 148 -7.01 0.95 -16.75
C ALA A 148 -8.07 0.87 -15.65
N PHE A 149 -7.70 1.25 -14.43
CA PHE A 149 -8.60 1.25 -13.29
C PHE A 149 -9.74 2.24 -13.52
N LEU A 150 -9.44 3.49 -13.92
CA LEU A 150 -10.44 4.50 -14.22
C LEU A 150 -11.43 4.02 -15.28
N ARG A 151 -10.93 3.50 -16.41
CA ARG A 151 -11.79 2.95 -17.47
C ARG A 151 -12.66 1.80 -16.99
N THR A 152 -12.11 0.94 -16.12
CA THR A 152 -12.83 -0.21 -15.56
C THR A 152 -13.98 0.26 -14.69
N ILE A 153 -13.73 1.20 -13.76
CA ILE A 153 -14.78 1.72 -12.89
C ILE A 153 -15.84 2.46 -13.71
N GLU A 154 -15.45 3.33 -14.65
CA GLU A 154 -16.41 4.04 -15.51
C GLU A 154 -17.32 3.07 -16.27
N SER A 155 -16.76 1.98 -16.82
CA SER A 155 -17.53 0.95 -17.52
C SER A 155 -18.53 0.22 -16.61
N ILE A 156 -18.18 0.01 -15.34
CA ILE A 156 -19.05 -0.61 -14.33
C ILE A 156 -20.14 0.38 -13.87
N GLU A 157 -19.77 1.64 -13.65
CA GLU A 157 -20.65 2.72 -13.21
C GLU A 157 -21.71 3.04 -14.28
N GLU A 158 -21.36 2.99 -15.56
CA GLU A 158 -22.30 3.13 -16.69
C GLU A 158 -23.42 2.08 -16.68
N LYS A 159 -23.19 0.91 -16.07
CA LYS A 159 -24.21 -0.14 -15.86
C LYS A 159 -24.98 0.03 -14.55
N ASN A 160 -24.79 1.15 -13.84
CA ASN A 160 -25.43 1.47 -12.57
C ASN A 160 -25.12 0.42 -11.47
N THR A 161 -23.95 -0.22 -11.56
CA THR A 161 -23.48 -1.25 -10.62
C THR A 161 -22.67 -0.61 -9.51
N THR A 162 -23.01 -0.86 -8.24
CA THR A 162 -22.20 -0.39 -7.10
C THR A 162 -21.09 -1.38 -6.78
N SER A 163 -19.83 -0.94 -6.82
CA SER A 163 -18.66 -1.80 -6.66
C SER A 163 -17.98 -1.66 -5.30
N LEU A 164 -17.56 -2.78 -4.71
CA LEU A 164 -16.77 -2.86 -3.49
C LEU A 164 -15.50 -3.67 -3.75
N TYR A 165 -14.35 -3.01 -3.64
CA TYR A 165 -13.04 -3.60 -3.85
C TYR A 165 -12.34 -3.85 -2.50
N VAL A 166 -12.09 -5.11 -2.19
CA VAL A 166 -11.36 -5.51 -0.99
C VAL A 166 -9.86 -5.51 -1.28
N LEU A 167 -9.10 -4.78 -0.47
CA LEU A 167 -7.66 -4.59 -0.61
C LEU A 167 -6.95 -4.91 0.70
N GLY A 168 -5.76 -5.52 0.61
CA GLY A 168 -4.89 -5.75 1.76
C GLY A 168 -4.27 -4.44 2.25
N GLU A 169 -3.96 -4.38 3.53
CA GLU A 169 -3.11 -3.31 4.05
C GLU A 169 -1.75 -3.33 3.32
N PRO A 170 -1.35 -2.22 2.67
CA PRO A 170 -0.12 -2.18 1.91
C PRO A 170 1.10 -2.37 2.82
N ALA A 171 1.85 -3.44 2.59
CA ALA A 171 3.04 -3.78 3.39
C ALA A 171 4.34 -3.13 2.87
N THR A 172 4.29 -2.41 1.75
CA THR A 172 5.47 -1.77 1.14
C THR A 172 5.10 -0.38 0.60
N PRO A 173 6.07 0.55 0.48
CA PRO A 173 5.83 1.86 -0.13
C PRO A 173 5.28 1.78 -1.55
N PHE A 174 5.69 0.76 -2.31
CA PHE A 174 5.18 0.53 -3.66
C PHE A 174 3.70 0.11 -3.65
N ALA A 175 3.33 -0.84 -2.80
CA ALA A 175 1.93 -1.22 -2.61
C ALA A 175 1.08 -0.06 -2.09
N GLN A 176 1.63 0.78 -1.19
CA GLN A 176 0.97 1.99 -0.72
C GLN A 176 0.70 2.94 -1.87
N ASN A 177 1.70 3.21 -2.71
CA ASN A 177 1.54 4.06 -3.89
C ASN A 177 0.43 3.52 -4.82
N ILE A 178 0.36 2.21 -5.03
CA ILE A 178 -0.71 1.59 -5.84
C ILE A 178 -2.09 1.82 -5.21
N VAL A 179 -2.23 1.57 -3.91
CA VAL A 179 -3.47 1.81 -3.20
C VAL A 179 -3.88 3.29 -3.27
N ASP A 180 -2.95 4.22 -3.06
CA ASP A 180 -3.22 5.67 -3.12
C ASP A 180 -3.70 6.10 -4.52
N ASN A 181 -3.07 5.57 -5.57
CA ASN A 181 -3.42 5.87 -6.95
C ASN A 181 -4.76 5.30 -7.39
N VAL A 182 -5.21 4.20 -6.78
CA VAL A 182 -6.54 3.62 -7.01
C VAL A 182 -7.58 4.33 -6.14
N ALA A 183 -7.23 4.65 -4.90
CA ALA A 183 -8.09 5.26 -3.90
C ALA A 183 -8.61 6.65 -4.29
N GLN A 184 -7.82 7.44 -5.02
CA GLN A 184 -8.26 8.75 -5.50
C GLN A 184 -9.49 8.70 -6.44
N TYR A 185 -9.73 7.56 -7.11
CA TYR A 185 -10.86 7.38 -8.02
C TYR A 185 -12.09 6.76 -7.35
N ALA A 186 -11.93 6.23 -6.13
CA ALA A 186 -13.06 5.68 -5.39
C ALA A 186 -13.98 6.80 -4.87
N THR A 187 -15.28 6.53 -4.79
CA THR A 187 -16.27 7.38 -4.14
C THR A 187 -15.95 7.55 -2.65
N ALA A 188 -15.54 6.47 -1.98
CA ALA A 188 -15.10 6.49 -0.59
C ALA A 188 -14.28 5.26 -0.20
N ILE A 189 -13.62 5.36 0.95
CA ILE A 189 -12.73 4.34 1.50
C ILE A 189 -13.23 3.93 2.89
N ILE A 190 -13.27 2.62 3.14
CA ILE A 190 -13.46 2.00 4.46
C ILE A 190 -12.14 1.37 4.85
N TYR A 191 -11.53 1.84 5.93
CA TYR A 191 -10.27 1.35 6.44
C TYR A 191 -10.47 0.62 7.78
N LEU A 192 -10.09 -0.65 7.86
CA LEU A 192 -10.11 -1.45 9.08
C LEU A 192 -8.71 -1.50 9.70
N GLN A 193 -8.61 -1.18 10.97
CA GLN A 193 -7.43 -1.35 11.81
C GLN A 193 -7.71 -2.43 12.85
N LYS A 194 -6.68 -3.16 13.30
CA LYS A 194 -6.78 -4.06 14.44
C LYS A 194 -6.28 -3.36 15.70
N ASN A 195 -7.01 -3.51 16.80
CA ASN A 195 -6.53 -3.00 18.09
C ASN A 195 -5.42 -3.92 18.63
N GLN A 196 -4.22 -3.39 18.85
CA GLN A 196 -3.08 -4.16 19.38
C GLN A 196 -3.18 -4.44 20.89
N ASN A 197 -4.09 -3.76 21.60
CA ASN A 197 -4.22 -3.78 23.06
C ASN A 197 -5.37 -4.64 23.60
N GLN A 198 -6.04 -5.44 22.76
CA GLN A 198 -7.14 -6.30 23.21
C GLN A 198 -6.66 -7.74 23.45
N GLY A 199 -7.14 -8.34 24.55
CA GLY A 199 -6.78 -9.70 24.95
C GLY A 199 -7.19 -10.75 23.90
N PRO A 200 -6.73 -12.01 24.05
CA PRO A 200 -6.86 -13.06 23.03
C PRO A 200 -8.30 -13.39 22.59
N ASN A 201 -9.33 -12.94 23.31
CA ASN A 201 -10.74 -13.24 23.06
C ASN A 201 -11.54 -12.11 22.38
N GLN A 202 -10.94 -10.94 22.08
CA GLN A 202 -11.63 -9.87 21.36
C GLN A 202 -11.07 -9.75 19.93
N GLN A 203 -11.79 -10.30 18.96
CA GLN A 203 -11.53 -10.05 17.54
C GLN A 203 -12.25 -8.77 17.12
N GLY A 204 -11.49 -7.80 16.62
CA GLY A 204 -12.03 -6.50 16.27
C GLY A 204 -10.96 -5.43 16.11
N GLY A 205 -11.39 -4.19 16.06
CA GLY A 205 -10.51 -3.04 16.02
C GLY A 205 -11.26 -1.76 15.74
N ARG A 206 -10.67 -0.87 14.95
CA ARG A 206 -11.27 0.41 14.60
C ARG A 206 -11.48 0.52 13.11
N ALA A 207 -12.66 0.96 12.70
CA ALA A 207 -12.97 1.24 11.32
C ALA A 207 -13.07 2.76 11.12
N THR A 208 -12.53 3.22 10.00
CA THR A 208 -12.60 4.62 9.56
C THR A 208 -13.20 4.66 8.17
N ILE A 209 -14.21 5.49 7.95
CA ILE A 209 -14.76 5.76 6.63
C ILE A 209 -14.40 7.19 6.21
N THR A 210 -13.88 7.33 5.00
CA THR A 210 -13.42 8.59 4.43
C THR A 210 -14.07 8.80 3.06
N PRO A 211 -14.83 9.88 2.87
CA PRO A 211 -15.47 10.17 1.60
C PRO A 211 -14.50 10.90 0.67
N ASN A 212 -14.54 10.58 -0.62
CA ASN A 212 -13.92 11.40 -1.66
C ASN A 212 -14.97 12.21 -2.42
N ILE A 213 -16.17 11.65 -2.62
CA ILE A 213 -17.25 12.25 -3.42
C ILE A 213 -18.61 12.07 -2.73
N GLY A 214 -19.39 13.15 -2.65
CA GLY A 214 -20.84 13.16 -2.41
C GLY A 214 -21.33 12.79 -1.01
N HIS A 215 -20.57 12.04 -0.23
CA HIS A 215 -20.90 11.68 1.15
C HIS A 215 -20.63 12.84 2.12
N THR A 216 -21.23 12.78 3.31
CA THR A 216 -21.03 13.79 4.36
C THR A 216 -19.54 13.99 4.62
N GLU A 217 -19.05 15.23 4.52
CA GLU A 217 -17.64 15.54 4.72
C GLU A 217 -17.12 15.15 6.11
N GLY A 218 -15.85 14.73 6.15
CA GLY A 218 -15.16 14.30 7.36
C GLY A 218 -14.97 12.79 7.45
N GLN A 219 -14.09 12.39 8.39
CA GLN A 219 -13.86 10.98 8.69
C GLN A 219 -14.77 10.54 9.84
N PHE A 220 -15.47 9.42 9.64
CA PHE A 220 -16.26 8.80 10.70
C PHE A 220 -15.55 7.54 11.17
N THR A 221 -15.48 7.34 12.48
CA THR A 221 -14.81 6.19 13.08
C THR A 221 -15.75 5.48 14.04
N ALA A 222 -15.60 4.16 14.09
CA ALA A 222 -16.24 3.32 15.08
C ALA A 222 -15.33 2.16 15.45
N ASP A 223 -15.39 1.73 16.70
CA ASP A 223 -14.81 0.45 17.06
C ASP A 223 -15.74 -0.67 16.55
N TYR A 224 -15.15 -1.79 16.15
CA TYR A 224 -15.89 -2.94 15.63
C TYR A 224 -15.42 -4.24 16.27
N SER A 225 -16.33 -5.20 16.37
CA SER A 225 -16.08 -6.58 16.79
C SER A 225 -16.48 -7.54 15.68
N ILE A 226 -15.85 -8.72 15.66
CA ILE A 226 -16.28 -9.84 14.82
C ILE A 226 -16.90 -10.88 15.74
N GLU A 227 -18.21 -11.06 15.62
CA GLU A 227 -19.01 -11.93 16.47
C GLU A 227 -19.49 -13.18 15.72
N PRO A 228 -19.40 -14.37 16.34
CA PRO A 228 -19.96 -15.59 15.76
C PRO A 228 -21.44 -15.42 15.42
N TYR A 229 -21.85 -15.96 14.26
CA TYR A 229 -23.23 -15.96 13.76
C TYR A 229 -23.82 -14.57 13.46
N THR A 230 -23.06 -13.49 13.65
CA THR A 230 -23.51 -12.14 13.29
C THR A 230 -22.57 -11.42 12.33
N GLY A 231 -21.27 -11.69 12.43
CA GLY A 231 -20.25 -11.04 11.61
C GLY A 231 -19.69 -9.78 12.24
N VAL A 232 -19.34 -8.80 11.42
CA VAL A 232 -18.76 -7.51 11.83
C VAL A 232 -19.86 -6.59 12.36
N LYS A 233 -19.78 -6.24 13.64
CA LYS A 233 -20.62 -5.23 14.29
C LYS A 233 -19.81 -3.99 14.59
N PHE A 234 -20.41 -2.81 14.37
CA PHE A 234 -19.82 -1.53 14.71
C PHE A 234 -20.55 -0.93 15.90
N ASP A 235 -19.78 -0.44 16.88
CA ASP A 235 -20.28 0.41 17.95
C ASP A 235 -20.44 1.84 17.42
N PHE A 236 -21.50 2.04 16.64
CA PHE A 236 -21.80 3.32 16.00
C PHE A 236 -23.29 3.65 16.16
N GLU A 237 -23.60 4.56 17.07
CA GLU A 237 -24.93 5.16 17.16
C GLU A 237 -25.03 6.38 16.24
N SER A 238 -25.96 6.33 15.28
CA SER A 238 -26.29 7.50 14.47
C SER A 238 -26.91 8.56 15.37
N LYS A 239 -26.12 9.54 15.82
CA LYS A 239 -26.66 10.71 16.51
C LYS A 239 -27.61 11.41 15.55
N ASN A 240 -28.91 11.33 15.81
CA ASN A 240 -30.00 12.11 15.20
C ASN A 240 -29.61 13.60 15.10
N ARG A 241 -28.90 13.99 14.05
CA ARG A 241 -28.48 15.39 13.81
C ARG A 241 -29.43 16.14 12.88
N PHE A 242 -30.51 15.51 12.43
CA PHE A 242 -31.58 16.14 11.65
C PHE A 242 -32.93 16.07 12.37
N ARG A 243 -33.04 16.74 13.52
CA ARG A 243 -34.33 17.28 13.98
C ARG A 243 -34.23 18.80 14.05
N ARG A 244 -35.00 19.45 13.19
CA ARG A 244 -35.20 20.90 13.06
C ARG A 244 -35.23 21.58 14.43
N SER A 245 -34.35 22.56 14.63
CA SER A 245 -34.61 23.71 15.49
C SER A 245 -34.75 24.93 14.59
N ALA A 246 -35.96 25.09 14.06
CA ALA A 246 -36.45 26.41 13.71
C ALA A 246 -36.78 27.10 15.03
N GLU A 247 -35.92 28.02 15.47
CA GLU A 247 -36.30 29.07 16.43
C GLU A 247 -35.23 30.17 16.47
N THR A 248 -35.64 31.36 16.04
CA THR A 248 -35.13 32.69 16.41
C THR A 248 -36.36 33.61 16.23
N PRO A 249 -36.50 34.78 16.89
CA PRO A 249 -35.46 35.54 17.59
C PRO A 249 -35.87 36.32 18.86
N ALA A 250 -34.85 36.84 19.58
CA ALA A 250 -34.75 38.14 20.25
C ALA A 250 -33.44 38.09 21.07
N GLY A 251 -32.49 39.01 21.09
CA GLY A 251 -32.48 40.47 20.99
C GLY A 251 -31.50 40.93 22.08
N GLY A 252 -30.49 41.75 21.77
CA GLY A 252 -29.53 42.19 22.79
C GLY A 252 -28.24 42.81 22.25
N SER A 253 -28.28 44.12 22.11
CA SER A 253 -27.19 45.05 21.77
C SER A 253 -26.07 45.12 22.82
N GLY A 254 -24.84 45.39 22.39
CA GLY A 254 -23.82 46.03 23.24
C GLY A 254 -22.36 45.81 22.79
N PHE A 255 -21.80 46.76 22.04
CA PHE A 255 -20.36 47.05 22.02
C PHE A 255 -20.09 48.20 23.00
N PRO A 256 -18.91 48.25 23.66
CA PRO A 256 -17.72 48.94 23.14
C PRO A 256 -16.44 48.09 23.39
N GLY A 257 -15.24 48.32 22.86
CA GLY A 257 -14.56 49.50 22.32
C GLY A 257 -13.13 49.49 22.90
N GLU A 258 -12.14 49.74 22.04
CA GLU A 258 -10.75 50.16 22.32
C GLU A 258 -9.66 49.12 22.66
N ALA A 259 -8.56 49.28 21.90
CA ALA A 259 -7.24 48.71 22.12
C ALA A 259 -6.28 49.82 22.58
N PRO A 260 -5.26 49.48 23.37
CA PRO A 260 -3.93 50.12 23.29
C PRO A 260 -2.89 49.03 23.00
N GLY A 261 -1.84 49.21 22.20
CA GLY A 261 -0.91 50.34 22.18
C GLY A 261 0.48 49.74 22.51
N ALA A 262 1.36 49.68 21.52
CA ALA A 262 2.68 49.07 21.64
C ALA A 262 3.68 49.98 22.38
N SER A 263 4.48 49.42 23.29
CA SER A 263 5.71 50.05 23.77
C SER A 263 6.85 49.02 23.97
N SER A 264 7.90 49.24 23.16
CA SER A 264 9.34 49.06 23.38
C SER A 264 9.86 48.15 24.51
N PHE A 265 10.69 47.16 24.14
CA PHE A 265 11.69 46.57 25.03
C PHE A 265 13.11 46.73 24.45
N GLN A 266 14.00 47.30 25.26
CA GLN A 266 15.44 47.39 25.08
C GLN A 266 16.16 46.33 25.95
N ALA A 267 17.37 45.98 25.53
CA ALA A 267 18.15 44.78 25.83
C ALA A 267 18.77 44.64 27.24
N ALA A 268 19.10 43.40 27.64
CA ALA A 268 20.48 42.90 27.92
C ALA A 268 20.51 41.50 28.62
N ALA A 269 21.37 40.61 28.08
CA ALA A 269 22.18 39.47 28.62
C ALA A 269 21.86 38.85 30.01
N GLU A 270 21.97 37.55 30.34
CA GLU A 270 22.69 36.36 29.85
C GLU A 270 22.24 35.10 30.68
N PRO A 271 22.93 33.94 30.67
CA PRO A 271 22.65 32.70 29.94
C PRO A 271 21.81 31.63 30.70
N GLY A 272 21.13 30.76 29.95
CA GLY A 272 20.67 29.46 30.45
C GLY A 272 19.18 29.39 30.82
N ASN A 273 18.32 29.28 29.81
CA ASN A 273 17.07 28.53 29.91
C ASN A 273 16.48 28.35 28.51
N PHE A 274 16.26 27.11 28.07
CA PHE A 274 15.34 26.87 26.95
C PHE A 274 13.95 27.33 27.43
N PRO A 275 13.30 28.31 26.77
CA PRO A 275 12.00 28.76 27.21
C PRO A 275 11.01 27.61 26.96
N GLY A 276 10.39 27.15 28.03
CA GLY A 276 9.26 26.23 27.98
C GLY A 276 8.16 26.84 27.12
N ALA A 277 8.05 26.39 25.88
CA ALA A 277 6.76 26.34 25.23
C ALA A 277 5.95 25.33 26.05
N SER A 278 4.92 25.80 26.74
CA SER A 278 3.91 24.95 27.36
C SER A 278 3.12 24.24 26.25
N LEU A 279 3.79 23.29 25.59
CA LEU A 279 3.12 22.27 24.81
C LEU A 279 2.21 21.54 25.78
N SER A 280 0.92 21.51 25.46
CA SER A 280 -0.11 20.84 26.26
C SER A 280 0.36 19.44 26.68
N SER A 281 -0.13 18.95 27.83
CA SER A 281 0.21 17.64 28.43
C SER A 281 0.02 16.40 27.55
N LYS A 282 -0.39 16.57 26.29
CA LYS A 282 -0.47 15.54 25.24
C LYS A 282 0.85 15.21 24.54
N TYR A 283 1.88 16.06 24.61
CA TYR A 283 3.15 15.83 23.91
C TYR A 283 4.23 15.33 24.87
N LYS A 284 4.94 14.27 24.49
CA LYS A 284 6.11 13.76 25.21
C LYS A 284 7.37 13.99 24.37
N PRO A 285 8.52 14.34 25.00
CA PRO A 285 9.78 14.43 24.29
C PRO A 285 10.22 13.05 23.81
N LEU A 286 10.85 13.00 22.63
CA LEU A 286 11.33 11.75 22.02
C LEU A 286 12.40 11.02 22.85
N SER A 287 13.08 11.72 23.77
CA SER A 287 13.97 11.12 24.76
C SER A 287 13.25 10.16 25.71
N ASP A 288 11.96 10.34 25.89
CA ASP A 288 11.12 9.59 26.84
C ASP A 288 10.28 8.52 26.11
N VAL A 289 10.60 8.25 24.84
CA VAL A 289 9.97 7.21 24.02
C VAL A 289 10.92 6.02 23.96
N ASP A 290 10.58 4.93 24.64
CA ASP A 290 11.29 3.66 24.53
C ASP A 290 11.16 3.13 23.10
N ALA A 291 12.25 3.19 22.32
CA ALA A 291 12.28 2.65 20.98
C ALA A 291 12.22 1.12 21.03
N VAL A 292 11.11 0.53 20.57
CA VAL A 292 11.00 -0.92 20.41
C VAL A 292 11.82 -1.33 19.18
N PRO A 293 12.86 -2.18 19.32
CA PRO A 293 13.60 -2.67 18.17
C PRO A 293 12.68 -3.53 17.29
N GLN A 294 12.37 -3.04 16.09
CA GLN A 294 11.67 -3.83 15.08
C GLN A 294 12.61 -4.92 14.55
N PRO A 295 12.15 -6.17 14.35
CA PRO A 295 12.96 -7.19 13.69
C PRO A 295 13.32 -6.70 12.28
N MET A 296 14.62 -6.72 11.97
CA MET A 296 15.18 -6.28 10.70
C MET A 296 14.46 -6.94 9.53
N SER A 297 13.85 -6.14 8.65
CA SER A 297 13.32 -6.60 7.37
C SER A 297 14.43 -7.24 6.56
N VAL A 298 14.16 -8.37 5.90
CA VAL A 298 15.12 -9.13 5.08
C VAL A 298 15.91 -8.17 4.20
N SER A 299 17.17 -7.96 4.57
CA SER A 299 18.06 -7.04 3.87
C SER A 299 18.44 -7.68 2.55
N ASN A 300 18.52 -6.91 1.47
CA ASN A 300 19.22 -7.33 0.25
C ASN A 300 20.74 -7.41 0.44
N GLN A 301 21.20 -7.36 1.70
CA GLN A 301 22.57 -7.51 2.13
C GLN A 301 22.81 -8.92 2.64
N TYR A 302 23.87 -9.52 2.14
CA TYR A 302 24.28 -10.88 2.44
C TYR A 302 25.69 -10.84 3.02
N THR A 303 25.99 -11.80 3.90
CA THR A 303 27.36 -12.08 4.30
C THR A 303 28.17 -12.55 3.09
N LEU A 304 29.51 -12.49 3.17
CA LEU A 304 30.38 -12.92 2.08
C LEU A 304 30.13 -14.40 1.70
N ASP A 305 29.90 -15.27 2.68
CA ASP A 305 29.66 -16.70 2.45
C ASP A 305 28.31 -16.96 1.76
N GLU A 306 27.25 -16.27 2.20
CA GLU A 306 25.94 -16.31 1.55
C GLU A 306 26.02 -15.76 0.12
N PHE A 307 26.74 -14.65 -0.07
CA PHE A 307 26.93 -14.02 -1.37
C PHE A 307 27.68 -14.94 -2.33
N LYS A 308 28.73 -15.65 -1.86
CA LYS A 308 29.45 -16.66 -2.64
C LYS A 308 28.53 -17.79 -3.10
N LEU A 309 27.66 -18.29 -2.23
CA LEU A 309 26.71 -19.34 -2.58
C LEU A 309 25.75 -18.87 -3.68
N ILE A 310 25.22 -17.65 -3.55
CA ILE A 310 24.31 -17.06 -4.54
C ILE A 310 25.02 -16.82 -5.87
N LEU A 311 26.25 -16.31 -5.84
CA LEU A 311 27.07 -16.07 -7.03
C LEU A 311 27.39 -17.38 -7.75
N ASN A 312 27.74 -18.44 -7.03
CA ASN A 312 27.95 -19.77 -7.62
C ASN A 312 26.68 -20.30 -8.31
N ASN A 313 25.51 -20.09 -7.70
CA ASN A 313 24.24 -20.46 -8.33
C ASN A 313 23.98 -19.66 -9.62
N GLN A 314 24.31 -18.37 -9.65
CA GLN A 314 24.19 -17.55 -10.87
C GLN A 314 25.18 -18.00 -11.97
N ILE A 315 26.41 -18.36 -11.61
CA ILE A 315 27.40 -18.91 -12.54
C ILE A 315 26.90 -20.25 -13.12
N ALA A 316 26.34 -21.13 -12.29
CA ALA A 316 25.75 -22.39 -12.76
C ALA A 316 24.55 -22.17 -13.68
N LEU A 317 23.71 -21.18 -13.36
CA LEU A 317 22.55 -20.80 -14.17
C LEU A 317 22.98 -20.25 -15.54
N TYR A 318 23.99 -19.37 -15.57
CA TYR A 318 24.60 -18.90 -16.81
C TYR A 318 25.11 -20.06 -17.66
N LYS A 319 25.88 -21.00 -17.08
CA LYS A 319 26.43 -22.15 -17.80
C LYS A 319 25.38 -23.13 -18.35
N SER A 320 24.24 -23.25 -17.67
CA SER A 320 23.19 -24.21 -18.04
C SER A 320 22.12 -23.63 -18.97
N THR A 321 21.81 -22.33 -18.85
CA THR A 321 20.69 -21.69 -19.55
C THR A 321 21.12 -20.55 -20.47
N GLY A 322 22.36 -20.07 -20.36
CA GLY A 322 22.84 -18.84 -21.01
C GLY A 322 22.34 -17.56 -20.35
N GLN A 323 21.63 -17.64 -19.22
CA GLN A 323 21.14 -16.46 -18.51
C GLN A 323 22.29 -15.58 -18.02
N GLN A 324 22.41 -14.40 -18.60
CA GLN A 324 23.46 -13.43 -18.29
C GLN A 324 23.25 -12.75 -16.93
N PHE A 325 24.34 -12.43 -16.23
CA PHE A 325 24.34 -11.63 -15.00
C PHE A 325 25.47 -10.60 -15.03
N THR A 326 25.38 -9.58 -14.18
CA THR A 326 26.42 -8.57 -13.99
C THR A 326 26.80 -8.50 -12.52
N LEU A 327 28.11 -8.55 -12.23
CA LEU A 327 28.67 -8.26 -10.92
C LEU A 327 29.40 -6.91 -10.98
N ILE A 328 28.99 -5.99 -10.12
CA ILE A 328 29.63 -4.69 -9.96
C ILE A 328 30.36 -4.68 -8.62
N SER A 329 31.59 -4.21 -8.62
CA SER A 329 32.39 -3.94 -7.43
C SER A 329 32.62 -2.44 -7.31
N LEU A 330 32.34 -1.90 -6.14
CA LEU A 330 32.56 -0.50 -5.78
C LEU A 330 33.54 -0.46 -4.62
N LYS A 331 34.78 -0.04 -4.87
CA LYS A 331 35.85 0.07 -3.88
C LYS A 331 36.02 1.53 -3.49
N LEU A 332 35.86 1.83 -2.20
CA LEU A 332 36.16 3.14 -1.66
C LEU A 332 37.67 3.21 -1.39
N ASP A 333 38.30 4.33 -1.74
CA ASP A 333 39.70 4.58 -1.39
C ASP A 333 39.84 4.72 0.14
N THR A 334 40.82 4.05 0.73
CA THR A 334 41.13 4.17 2.16
C THR A 334 41.67 5.55 2.53
N SER A 335 42.15 6.34 1.55
CA SER A 335 42.54 7.74 1.76
C SER A 335 41.34 8.69 1.98
N ALA A 336 40.12 8.24 1.64
CA ALA A 336 38.88 8.99 1.82
C ALA A 336 38.32 8.90 3.25
N ASP A 337 38.85 8.00 4.08
CA ASP A 337 38.22 7.61 5.33
C ASP A 337 38.11 8.79 6.31
N ALA A 338 36.89 8.99 6.81
CA ALA A 338 36.39 10.08 7.66
C ALA A 338 36.32 11.53 7.10
N LYS A 339 36.80 11.85 5.89
CA LYS A 339 36.83 13.27 5.42
C LYS A 339 35.75 13.68 4.43
N VAL A 340 35.25 12.76 3.60
CA VAL A 340 34.28 13.09 2.52
C VAL A 340 33.10 12.13 2.49
N ILE A 341 33.36 10.83 2.48
CA ILE A 341 32.31 9.80 2.49
C ILE A 341 32.81 8.57 3.23
N THR A 342 31.96 7.99 4.07
CA THR A 342 32.23 6.74 4.80
C THR A 342 31.71 5.53 4.01
N ILE A 343 32.26 4.35 4.28
CA ILE A 343 31.78 3.10 3.67
C ILE A 343 30.29 2.85 3.96
N ASN A 344 29.80 3.22 5.15
CA ASN A 344 28.39 3.10 5.51
C ASN A 344 27.50 4.05 4.70
N GLN A 345 27.96 5.27 4.42
CA GLN A 345 27.24 6.21 3.56
C GLN A 345 27.22 5.71 2.12
N LEU A 346 28.34 5.17 1.63
CA LEU A 346 28.41 4.56 0.30
C LEU A 346 27.49 3.34 0.20
N GLN A 347 27.52 2.44 1.20
CA GLN A 347 26.65 1.28 1.30
C GLN A 347 25.18 1.67 1.28
N ASN A 348 24.78 2.71 2.03
CA ASN A 348 23.42 3.21 2.02
C ASN A 348 23.03 3.78 0.64
N ALA A 349 23.91 4.56 0.00
CA ALA A 349 23.67 5.09 -1.33
C ALA A 349 23.50 3.96 -2.37
N VAL A 350 24.33 2.92 -2.31
CA VAL A 350 24.22 1.72 -3.17
C VAL A 350 22.91 0.98 -2.91
N ARG A 351 22.55 0.77 -1.63
CA ARG A 351 21.30 0.08 -1.25
C ARG A 351 20.05 0.80 -1.76
N LEU A 352 20.04 2.14 -1.74
CA LEU A 352 18.93 2.95 -2.26
C LEU A 352 18.93 3.04 -3.80
N SER A 353 20.02 2.64 -4.45
CA SER A 353 20.21 2.74 -5.91
C SER A 353 20.02 1.40 -6.64
N THR A 354 19.80 0.32 -5.89
CA THR A 354 19.67 -1.07 -6.37
C THR A 354 18.26 -1.59 -6.15
N ASP A 355 17.84 -2.57 -6.95
CA ASP A 355 16.53 -3.19 -6.82
C ASP A 355 16.52 -4.21 -5.66
N LYS A 356 15.35 -4.54 -5.11
CA LYS A 356 15.22 -5.55 -4.04
C LYS A 356 15.74 -6.95 -4.42
N LYS A 357 15.74 -7.25 -5.72
CA LYS A 357 16.25 -8.53 -6.25
C LYS A 357 17.77 -8.57 -6.34
N ASP A 358 18.43 -7.41 -6.39
CA ASP A 358 19.87 -7.35 -6.47
C ASP A 358 20.47 -7.81 -5.14
N LYS A 359 21.60 -8.49 -5.21
CA LYS A 359 22.25 -9.03 -4.03
C LYS A 359 23.43 -8.13 -3.71
N ILE A 360 23.52 -7.67 -2.48
CA ILE A 360 24.58 -6.76 -2.03
C ILE A 360 25.43 -7.49 -0.99
N CYS A 361 26.75 -7.37 -1.09
CA CYS A 361 27.68 -7.80 -0.06
C CYS A 361 28.66 -6.67 0.21
N VAL A 362 29.02 -6.45 1.46
CA VAL A 362 30.02 -5.46 1.84
C VAL A 362 31.17 -6.18 2.52
N GLU A 363 32.36 -6.05 1.96
CA GLU A 363 33.59 -6.65 2.45
C GLU A 363 34.65 -5.54 2.60
N LYS A 364 34.99 -5.18 3.84
CA LYS A 364 35.91 -4.09 4.19
C LYS A 364 35.50 -2.76 3.53
N ASN A 365 36.24 -2.31 2.50
CA ASN A 365 36.00 -1.06 1.76
C ASN A 365 35.40 -1.30 0.36
N THR A 366 34.92 -2.52 0.11
CA THR A 366 34.37 -2.95 -1.17
C THR A 366 32.90 -3.34 -1.02
N ILE A 367 32.06 -2.81 -1.90
CA ILE A 367 30.64 -3.16 -2.01
C ILE A 367 30.44 -3.91 -3.32
N LEU A 368 29.93 -5.13 -3.22
CA LEU A 368 29.60 -5.99 -4.34
C LEU A 368 28.10 -5.94 -4.60
N VAL A 369 27.71 -5.80 -5.86
CA VAL A 369 26.32 -5.80 -6.31
C VAL A 369 26.15 -6.80 -7.45
N LEU A 370 25.37 -7.84 -7.21
CA LEU A 370 25.05 -8.87 -8.20
C LEU A 370 23.64 -8.64 -8.75
N MET A 371 23.57 -8.43 -10.07
CA MET A 371 22.35 -8.18 -10.83
C MET A 371 22.10 -9.36 -11.79
N SER A 372 20.87 -9.88 -11.79
CA SER A 372 20.47 -11.05 -12.61
C SER A 372 20.27 -10.78 -14.10
N LYS A 373 20.69 -9.59 -14.59
CA LYS A 373 20.69 -9.21 -16.00
C LYS A 373 22.12 -8.85 -16.39
N GLY A 374 22.59 -9.38 -17.52
CA GLY A 374 23.85 -8.92 -18.13
C GLY A 374 23.62 -7.66 -18.94
N ASP A 375 24.06 -6.52 -18.45
CA ASP A 375 23.97 -5.25 -19.18
C ASP A 375 25.20 -4.37 -18.90
N GLU A 376 25.91 -4.00 -19.97
CA GLU A 376 27.06 -3.09 -19.94
C GLU A 376 26.71 -1.70 -19.37
N LYS A 377 25.44 -1.29 -19.45
CA LYS A 377 24.97 0.00 -18.92
C LYS A 377 24.63 -0.04 -17.43
N SER A 378 24.62 -1.22 -16.80
CA SER A 378 24.24 -1.39 -15.39
C SER A 378 25.05 -0.49 -14.45
N LEU A 379 26.36 -0.37 -14.68
CA LEU A 379 27.21 0.52 -13.90
C LEU A 379 26.81 1.99 -14.05
N ASN A 380 26.55 2.45 -15.28
CA ASN A 380 26.17 3.84 -15.53
C ASN A 380 24.83 4.19 -14.87
N VAL A 381 23.86 3.26 -14.94
CA VAL A 381 22.56 3.41 -14.27
C VAL A 381 22.72 3.45 -12.76
N LEU A 382 23.53 2.54 -12.20
CA LEU A 382 23.82 2.50 -10.77
C LEU A 382 24.49 3.79 -10.30
N VAL A 383 25.52 4.27 -11.01
CA VAL A 383 26.23 5.51 -10.70
C VAL A 383 25.31 6.73 -10.77
N ALA A 384 24.41 6.81 -11.76
CA ALA A 384 23.45 7.90 -11.87
C ALA A 384 22.50 7.97 -10.66
N LYS A 385 21.96 6.82 -10.25
CA LYS A 385 21.12 6.70 -9.04
C LYS A 385 21.91 6.93 -7.74
N MET A 386 23.16 6.47 -7.69
CA MET A 386 24.01 6.68 -6.52
C MET A 386 24.27 8.15 -6.24
N LYS A 387 24.53 8.96 -7.29
CA LYS A 387 24.74 10.41 -7.13
C LYS A 387 23.57 11.10 -6.43
N THR A 388 22.33 10.73 -6.76
CA THR A 388 21.12 11.30 -6.14
C THR A 388 20.88 10.81 -4.71
N ASN A 389 21.51 9.69 -4.32
CA ASN A 389 21.38 9.07 -3.00
C ASN A 389 22.60 9.28 -2.10
N LEU A 390 23.59 10.06 -2.55
CA LEU A 390 24.73 10.46 -1.72
C LEU A 390 24.29 11.45 -0.61
N PRO A 391 25.01 11.50 0.53
CA PRO A 391 24.61 12.26 1.71
C PRO A 391 24.38 13.75 1.49
N ASN A 392 25.06 14.33 0.50
CA ASN A 392 24.98 15.75 0.17
C ASN A 392 24.90 15.91 -1.37
N GLN A 393 24.05 16.83 -1.82
CA GLN A 393 23.79 17.12 -3.23
C GLN A 393 24.55 18.34 -3.76
N ASP A 394 25.43 18.95 -2.94
CA ASP A 394 26.34 19.99 -3.37
C ASP A 394 27.27 19.49 -4.52
N PRO A 395 27.31 20.18 -5.68
CA PRO A 395 28.15 19.77 -6.80
C PRO A 395 29.63 19.58 -6.47
N GLN A 396 30.19 20.36 -5.54
CA GLN A 396 31.60 20.21 -5.13
C GLN A 396 31.81 18.95 -4.32
N TYR A 397 30.92 18.68 -3.36
CA TYR A 397 30.88 17.43 -2.61
C TYR A 397 30.74 16.21 -3.54
N LEU A 398 29.77 16.20 -4.45
CA LEU A 398 29.52 15.08 -5.35
C LEU A 398 30.74 14.78 -6.22
N LYS A 399 31.39 15.82 -6.75
CA LYS A 399 32.62 15.67 -7.54
C LYS A 399 33.74 15.06 -6.71
N LEU A 400 33.92 15.51 -5.47
CA LEU A 400 34.95 15.02 -4.57
C LEU A 400 34.67 13.57 -4.13
N ALA A 401 33.47 13.27 -3.66
CA ALA A 401 33.07 11.92 -3.23
C ALA A 401 33.22 10.89 -4.35
N MET A 402 32.75 11.22 -5.57
CA MET A 402 32.89 10.33 -6.72
C MET A 402 34.33 10.10 -7.15
N SER A 403 35.27 11.01 -6.82
CA SER A 403 36.69 10.83 -7.15
C SER A 403 37.40 9.78 -6.28
N TYR A 404 36.78 9.37 -5.17
CA TYR A 404 37.28 8.35 -4.26
C TYR A 404 36.59 6.98 -4.39
N ILE A 405 35.62 6.86 -5.30
CA ILE A 405 34.85 5.62 -5.51
C ILE A 405 35.29 5.01 -6.84
N PHE A 406 35.91 3.85 -6.77
CA PHE A 406 36.36 3.08 -7.94
C PHE A 406 35.36 1.98 -8.25
N ALA A 407 35.09 1.74 -9.53
CA ALA A 407 34.16 0.72 -9.97
C ALA A 407 34.84 -0.28 -10.92
N TYR A 408 34.50 -1.56 -10.74
CA TYR A 408 34.86 -2.63 -11.68
C TYR A 408 33.60 -3.44 -11.99
N THR A 409 33.42 -3.85 -13.25
CA THR A 409 32.22 -4.57 -13.70
C THR A 409 32.63 -5.83 -14.44
N ILE A 410 32.05 -6.95 -14.02
CA ILE A 410 32.15 -8.22 -14.72
C ILE A 410 30.78 -8.60 -15.25
N ILE A 411 30.71 -8.91 -16.54
CA ILE A 411 29.54 -9.51 -17.17
C ILE A 411 29.82 -11.00 -17.33
N ALA A 412 28.78 -11.81 -17.13
CA ALA A 412 28.85 -13.25 -17.26
C ALA A 412 29.52 -13.66 -18.58
N ASN A 413 30.54 -14.51 -18.47
CA ASN A 413 31.29 -15.01 -19.60
C ASN A 413 31.87 -16.39 -19.27
N ASP A 414 32.28 -17.12 -20.32
CA ASP A 414 32.68 -18.53 -20.20
C ASP A 414 33.99 -18.74 -19.42
N ARG A 415 34.76 -17.67 -19.15
CA ARG A 415 35.98 -17.74 -18.35
C ARG A 415 35.71 -17.81 -16.85
N ILE A 416 34.46 -17.59 -16.43
CA ILE A 416 34.08 -17.60 -15.02
C ILE A 416 33.87 -19.05 -14.55
N GLU A 417 34.81 -19.55 -13.74
CA GLU A 417 34.74 -20.91 -13.20
C GLU A 417 33.84 -21.03 -11.97
N ASN A 418 34.11 -20.21 -10.94
CA ASN A 418 33.44 -20.22 -9.65
C ASN A 418 33.54 -18.84 -8.96
N ALA A 419 32.74 -18.65 -7.90
CA ALA A 419 32.68 -17.41 -7.14
C ALA A 419 34.02 -17.04 -6.47
N ASP A 420 34.80 -18.00 -5.96
CA ASP A 420 36.05 -17.71 -5.27
C ASP A 420 37.11 -17.12 -6.20
N SER A 421 37.28 -17.68 -7.40
CA SER A 421 38.17 -17.13 -8.42
C SER A 421 37.78 -15.72 -8.81
N LEU A 422 36.47 -15.47 -8.93
CA LEU A 422 35.94 -14.19 -9.37
C LEU A 422 36.06 -13.12 -8.28
N LEU A 423 35.77 -13.47 -7.03
CA LEU A 423 35.91 -12.55 -5.90
C LEU A 423 37.38 -12.25 -5.57
N LYS A 424 38.29 -13.20 -5.82
CA LYS A 424 39.73 -12.97 -5.67
C LYS A 424 40.26 -11.89 -6.62
N GLU A 425 39.74 -11.82 -7.84
CA GLU A 425 40.12 -10.76 -8.81
C GLU A 425 39.61 -9.38 -8.40
N ILE A 426 38.54 -9.33 -7.60
CA ILE A 426 37.79 -8.11 -7.32
C ILE A 426 38.09 -7.51 -5.94
N ILE A 427 38.30 -8.37 -4.95
CA ILE A 427 38.45 -7.97 -3.55
C ILE A 427 39.93 -7.73 -3.21
N ASP A 428 40.83 -8.61 -3.66
CA ASP A 428 42.28 -8.49 -3.50
C ASP A 428 42.85 -7.48 -4.50
#